data_AF-A0ABD1ZG65-F1
#
_entry.id   AF-A0ABD1ZG65-F1
#
_cell.length_a   1.000
_cell.length_b   1.000
_cell.length_c   1.000
_cell.angle_alpha   90.00
_cell.angle_beta   90.00
_cell.angle_gamma   90.00
#
_symmetry.space_group_name_H-M   'P 1'
#
loop_
_entity.id
_entity.type
_entity.pdbx_description
1 polymer ?
#
loop_
_entity_poly.entity_id
_entity_poly.type
_entity_poly.pdbx_seq_one_letter_code
_entity_poly.pdbx_strand_id
1 'polypeptide(L)'
;MLIAAKDKSEVEKVKAQLSTEFSKDLGSAKKILGMEIHRDVKGGRLWLTQGNYARKVLERFNMLDAKPVGYPFGESLQASTLSKVLFFRCYGERIDVEDSL
;
A
#
# COMPACT_ATOMS: atom_id res chain seq x y z
N MET A 1 -7.88 2.00 -11.13
CA MET A 1 -6.74 1.55 -11.93
C MET A 1 -5.52 2.37 -11.54
N LEU A 2 -4.32 1.77 -11.54
CA LEU A 2 -3.05 2.47 -11.32
C LEU A 2 -2.29 2.52 -12.63
N ILE A 3 -1.78 3.71 -12.97
CA ILE A 3 -0.91 3.95 -14.12
C ILE A 3 0.26 4.75 -13.57
N ALA A 4 1.48 4.31 -13.87
CA ALA A 4 2.70 5.02 -13.53
C ALA A 4 3.47 5.26 -14.82
N ALA A 5 3.92 6.50 -15.04
CA ALA A 5 4.80 6.87 -16.13
C ALA A 5 5.65 8.05 -15.68
N LYS A 6 6.81 8.23 -16.31
CA LYS A 6 7.67 9.39 -16.09
C LYS A 6 7.01 10.67 -16.59
N ASP A 7 6.41 10.60 -17.78
CA ASP A 7 5.81 11.75 -18.44
C ASP A 7 4.29 11.79 -18.25
N LYS A 8 3.79 12.93 -17.77
CA LYS A 8 2.36 13.13 -17.51
C LYS A 8 1.51 13.06 -18.79
N SER A 9 2.05 13.49 -19.92
CA SER A 9 1.39 13.43 -21.23
C SER A 9 1.07 12.00 -21.65
N GLU A 10 1.96 11.05 -21.36
CA GLU A 10 1.74 9.63 -21.64
C GLU A 10 0.62 9.06 -20.76
N VAL A 11 0.55 9.45 -19.48
CA VAL A 11 -0.56 9.08 -18.58
C VAL A 11 -1.90 9.60 -19.13
N GLU A 12 -1.94 10.84 -19.60
CA GLU A 12 -3.16 11.45 -20.14
C GLU A 12 -3.63 10.79 -21.44
N LYS A 13 -2.71 10.44 -22.35
CA LYS A 13 -3.03 9.68 -23.57
C LYS A 13 -3.65 8.32 -23.25
N VAL A 14 -3.00 7.55 -22.37
CA VAL A 14 -3.50 6.23 -21.95
C VAL A 14 -4.85 6.38 -21.24
N LYS A 15 -5.00 7.40 -20.40
CA LYS A 15 -6.29 7.70 -19.75
C LYS A 15 -7.39 7.99 -20.78
N ALA A 16 -7.10 8.78 -21.82
CA ALA A 16 -8.08 9.14 -22.85
C ALA A 16 -8.52 7.93 -23.68
N GLN A 17 -7.57 7.09 -24.10
CA GLN A 17 -7.87 5.83 -24.79
C GLN A 17 -8.76 4.92 -23.94
N LEU A 18 -8.43 4.76 -22.66
CA LEU A 18 -9.20 3.93 -21.75
C LEU A 18 -10.58 4.54 -21.42
N SER A 19 -10.71 5.86 -21.40
CA SER A 19 -12.01 6.52 -21.17
C SER A 19 -13.00 6.32 -22.32
N THR A 20 -12.50 6.03 -23.53
CA THR A 20 -13.33 5.75 -24.71
C THR A 20 -13.99 4.39 -24.60
N GLU A 21 -13.24 3.38 -24.15
CA GLU A 21 -13.73 1.99 -24.00
C GLU A 21 -14.38 1.75 -22.62
N PHE A 22 -13.94 2.47 -21.59
CA PHE A 22 -14.38 2.30 -20.20
C PHE A 22 -14.94 3.62 -19.66
N SER A 23 -16.27 3.73 -19.67
CA SER A 23 -17.04 4.93 -19.28
C SER A 23 -17.00 5.32 -17.78
N LYS A 24 -16.15 4.71 -16.94
CA LYS A 24 -16.20 4.90 -15.47
C LYS A 24 -14.86 5.34 -14.89
N ASP A 25 -14.64 6.64 -14.79
CA ASP A 25 -13.68 7.20 -13.84
C ASP A 25 -14.38 7.30 -12.47
N LEU A 26 -13.96 6.45 -11.53
CA LEU A 26 -14.49 6.40 -10.16
C LEU A 26 -13.77 7.38 -9.22
N GLY A 27 -12.95 8.28 -9.79
CA GLY A 27 -12.09 9.18 -9.05
C GLY A 27 -10.85 8.48 -8.51
N SER A 28 -10.23 9.08 -7.49
CA SER A 28 -8.98 8.58 -6.91
C SER A 28 -9.14 7.15 -6.37
N ALA A 29 -8.34 6.23 -6.89
CA ALA A 29 -8.31 4.84 -6.44
C ALA A 29 -7.94 4.77 -4.94
N LYS A 30 -8.87 4.28 -4.11
CA LYS A 30 -8.68 4.07 -2.67
C LYS A 30 -8.25 2.65 -2.33
N LYS A 31 -8.63 1.68 -3.16
CA LYS A 31 -8.31 0.26 -2.96
C LYS A 31 -7.96 -0.42 -4.28
N ILE A 32 -6.97 -1.30 -4.24
CA ILE A 32 -6.59 -2.18 -5.35
C ILE A 32 -6.29 -3.57 -4.79
N LEU A 33 -6.93 -4.61 -5.33
CA LEU A 33 -6.68 -6.01 -4.92
C LEU A 33 -6.75 -6.27 -3.39
N GLY A 34 -7.58 -5.50 -2.66
CA GLY A 34 -7.69 -5.59 -1.20
C GLY A 34 -6.60 -4.86 -0.42
N MET A 35 -5.66 -4.19 -1.10
CA MET A 35 -4.73 -3.22 -0.53
C MET A 35 -5.37 -1.83 -0.55
N GLU A 36 -5.14 -1.06 0.51
CA GLU A 36 -5.60 0.31 0.68
C GLU A 36 -4.48 1.26 0.25
N ILE A 37 -4.83 2.25 -0.57
CA ILE A 37 -3.89 3.22 -1.11
C ILE A 37 -4.01 4.50 -0.30
N HIS A 38 -2.90 4.88 0.34
CA HIS A 38 -2.78 6.14 1.04
C HIS A 38 -1.88 7.07 0.23
N ARG A 39 -2.30 8.32 0.06
CA ARG A 39 -1.58 9.32 -0.70
C ARG A 39 -1.54 10.62 0.09
N ASP A 40 -0.34 11.12 0.32
CA ASP A 40 -0.08 12.43 0.87
C ASP A 40 0.49 13.30 -0.25
N VAL A 41 -0.41 14.06 -0.89
CA VAL A 41 -0.07 14.94 -2.02
C VAL A 41 0.86 16.07 -1.60
N LYS A 42 0.73 16.56 -0.37
CA LYS A 42 1.58 17.65 0.13
C LYS A 42 2.99 17.15 0.43
N GLY A 43 3.12 15.92 0.90
CA GLY A 43 4.39 15.29 1.20
C GLY A 43 5.00 14.47 0.06
N GLY A 44 4.34 14.36 -1.10
CA GLY A 44 4.81 13.52 -2.21
C GLY A 44 4.87 12.02 -1.87
N ARG A 45 4.11 11.55 -0.87
CA ARG A 45 4.21 10.18 -0.38
C ARG A 45 3.02 9.35 -0.81
N LEU A 46 3.29 8.12 -1.23
CA LEU A 46 2.28 7.11 -1.50
C LEU A 46 2.67 5.82 -0.78
N TRP A 47 1.72 5.16 -0.13
CA TRP A 47 1.98 3.85 0.45
C TRP A 47 0.74 2.98 0.39
N LEU A 48 0.98 1.68 0.37
CA LEU A 48 -0.05 0.65 0.33
C LEU A 48 -0.11 -0.04 1.68
N THR A 49 -1.32 -0.23 2.20
CA THR A 49 -1.53 -1.00 3.42
C THR A 49 -2.48 -2.16 3.17
N GLN A 50 -2.28 -3.26 3.88
CA GLN A 50 -3.20 -4.40 3.86
C GLN A 50 -3.77 -4.71 5.24
N GLY A 51 -3.70 -3.76 6.17
CA GLY A 51 -4.07 -3.96 7.57
C GLY A 51 -5.50 -4.51 7.76
N ASN A 52 -6.45 -4.09 6.92
CA ASN A 52 -7.82 -4.61 6.96
C ASN A 52 -7.94 -6.06 6.49
N TYR A 53 -7.09 -6.50 5.55
CA TYR A 53 -7.04 -7.91 5.17
C TYR A 53 -6.45 -8.74 6.31
N ALA A 54 -5.33 -8.30 6.88
CA ALA A 54 -4.71 -8.98 8.01
C ALA A 54 -5.67 -9.12 9.21
N ARG A 55 -6.40 -8.05 9.54
CA ARG A 55 -7.45 -8.08 10.57
C ARG A 55 -8.50 -9.15 10.27
N LYS A 56 -9.02 -9.20 9.05
CA LYS A 56 -10.01 -10.21 8.63
C LYS A 56 -9.47 -11.63 8.73
N VAL A 57 -8.18 -11.84 8.46
CA VAL A 57 -7.53 -13.14 8.62
C VAL A 57 -7.45 -13.50 10.10
N LEU A 58 -6.99 -12.59 10.97
CA LEU A 58 -6.94 -12.81 12.42
C LEU A 58 -8.33 -13.10 13.01
N GLU A 59 -9.36 -12.38 12.57
CA GLU A 59 -10.76 -12.64 12.97
C GLU A 59 -11.21 -14.04 12.58
N ARG A 60 -10.93 -14.49 11.35
CA ARG A 60 -11.31 -15.84 10.87
C ARG A 60 -10.67 -16.96 11.69
N PHE A 61 -9.48 -16.75 12.20
CA PHE A 61 -8.76 -17.72 13.03
C PHE A 61 -8.94 -17.48 14.54
N ASN A 62 -9.78 -16.52 14.94
CA ASN A 62 -9.98 -16.12 16.35
C ASN A 62 -8.66 -15.74 17.06
N MET A 63 -7.78 -15.06 16.34
CA MET A 63 -6.42 -14.68 16.75
C MET A 63 -6.28 -13.16 16.99
N LEU A 64 -7.38 -12.43 17.20
CA LEU A 64 -7.33 -10.99 17.42
C LEU A 64 -6.48 -10.60 18.65
N ASP A 65 -6.55 -11.40 19.71
CA ASP A 65 -5.80 -11.19 20.96
C ASP A 65 -4.52 -12.03 21.05
N ALA A 66 -4.12 -12.67 19.93
CA ALA A 66 -2.93 -13.49 19.90
C ALA A 66 -1.67 -12.64 20.10
N LYS A 67 -0.76 -13.09 20.97
CA LYS A 67 0.51 -12.40 21.19
C LYS A 67 1.32 -12.39 19.88
N PRO A 68 1.86 -11.23 19.45
CA PRO A 68 2.73 -11.19 18.29
C PRO A 68 3.99 -12.01 18.58
N VAL A 69 4.21 -13.06 17.79
CA VAL A 69 5.44 -13.87 17.84
C VAL A 69 6.40 -13.32 16.78
N GLY A 70 7.69 -13.29 17.09
CA GLY A 70 8.74 -12.90 16.16
C GLY A 70 8.63 -13.68 14.84
N TYR A 71 8.69 -12.95 13.72
CA TYR A 71 8.46 -13.46 12.38
C TYR A 71 9.52 -14.51 11.95
N PRO A 72 9.16 -15.56 11.18
CA PRO A 72 10.10 -16.57 10.69
C PRO A 72 10.82 -16.15 9.37
N PHE A 73 11.14 -14.87 9.18
CA PHE A 73 12.24 -14.45 8.28
C PHE A 73 13.44 -14.11 9.16
N GLY A 74 14.53 -14.82 8.89
CA GLY A 74 15.82 -14.18 8.60
C GLY A 74 16.34 -13.16 9.60
N GLU A 75 16.95 -13.69 10.65
CA GLU A 75 18.21 -13.28 11.28
C GLU A 75 18.52 -11.79 11.55
N SER A 76 18.69 -11.50 12.86
CA SER A 76 19.60 -10.51 13.45
C SER A 76 19.28 -9.01 13.32
N LEU A 77 18.11 -8.58 13.80
CA LEU A 77 17.98 -7.20 14.31
C LEU A 77 17.68 -7.22 15.81
N GLN A 78 18.41 -6.40 16.56
CA GLN A 78 18.36 -6.37 18.02
C GLN A 78 16.97 -6.00 18.54
N ALA A 79 16.50 -6.77 19.51
CA ALA A 79 15.08 -6.95 19.86
C ALA A 79 14.40 -5.75 20.55
N SER A 80 15.10 -4.66 20.85
CA SER A 80 14.54 -3.54 21.63
C SER A 80 13.90 -2.42 20.79
N THR A 81 14.32 -2.25 19.52
CA THR A 81 13.81 -1.19 18.64
C THR A 81 12.80 -1.71 17.60
N LEU A 82 12.82 -3.02 17.35
CA LEU A 82 12.02 -3.67 16.30
C LEU A 82 10.52 -3.67 16.56
N SER A 83 10.05 -3.82 17.80
CA SER A 83 8.62 -3.96 18.08
C SER A 83 7.79 -2.75 17.60
N LYS A 84 8.36 -1.54 17.65
CA LYS A 84 7.70 -0.32 17.15
C LYS A 84 7.84 -0.16 15.64
N VAL A 85 8.97 -0.60 15.07
CA VAL A 85 9.27 -0.43 13.64
C VAL A 85 8.61 -1.52 12.78
N LEU A 86 8.50 -2.76 13.27
CA LEU A 86 7.89 -3.89 12.55
C LEU A 86 6.38 -3.76 12.39
N PHE A 87 5.67 -3.21 13.38
CA PHE A 87 4.23 -3.00 13.24
C PHE A 87 3.92 -2.06 12.07
N PHE A 88 4.78 -1.08 11.83
CA PHE A 88 4.67 -0.20 10.67
C PHE A 88 5.14 -0.85 9.37
N ARG A 89 6.18 -1.69 9.39
CA ARG A 89 6.81 -2.22 8.17
C ARG A 89 6.16 -3.50 7.61
N CYS A 90 5.59 -4.36 8.45
CA CYS A 90 4.88 -5.56 7.97
C CYS A 90 3.48 -5.28 7.42
N TYR A 91 2.88 -4.13 7.75
CA TYR A 91 1.52 -3.77 7.34
C TYR A 91 1.43 -2.54 6.42
N GLY A 92 2.54 -1.85 6.19
CA GLY A 92 2.66 -0.75 5.24
C GLY A 92 3.88 -0.96 4.35
N GLU A 93 3.63 -1.33 3.09
CA GLU A 93 4.66 -1.26 2.05
C GLU A 93 4.83 0.23 1.73
N ARG A 94 5.89 0.81 2.29
CA ARG A 94 6.33 2.16 1.98
C ARG A 94 7.08 2.11 0.66
N ILE A 95 6.37 2.41 -0.41
CA ILE A 95 6.99 2.68 -1.71
C ILE A 95 7.23 4.19 -1.73
N ASP A 96 8.43 4.62 -1.35
CA ASP A 96 8.82 6.01 -1.55
C ASP A 96 8.95 6.21 -3.08
N VAL A 97 7.91 6.76 -3.71
CA VAL A 97 8.01 7.28 -5.06
C VAL A 97 8.78 8.59 -4.93
N GLU A 98 10.10 8.53 -5.13
CA GLU A 98 10.88 9.74 -5.34
C GLU A 98 10.31 10.42 -6.59
N ASP A 99 9.54 11.49 -6.36
CA ASP A 99 9.26 12.48 -7.39
C ASP A 99 10.61 13.09 -7.79
N SER A 100 11.27 12.46 -8.77
CA SER A 100 12.37 13.05 -9.51
C SER A 100 11.81 14.26 -10.27
N LEU A 101 12.12 15.45 -9.76
CA LEU A 101 12.08 16.71 -10.52
C LEU A 101 12.73 16.56 -11.89
#